data_AF-A0A7V1KNJ0-F1
#
_entry.id   AF-A0A7V1KNJ0-F1
#
_cell.length_a   1.000
_cell.length_b   1.000
_cell.length_c   1.000
_cell.angle_alpha   90.00
_cell.angle_beta   90.00
_cell.angle_gamma   90.00
#
_symmetry.space_group_name_H-M   'P 1'
#
loop_
_entity.id
_entity.type
_entity.pdbx_description
1 polymer ?
#
loop_
_entity_poly.entity_id
_entity_poly.type
_entity_poly.pdbx_seq_one_letter_code
_entity_poly.pdbx_strand_id
1 'polypeptide(L)'
;MGEKLTLFCPTFNRSIRIEARPERLTTDPGAVLLREIMERLGIVSWLAKRITDPRHPELVIHPTRKLLYTLILLCAQGWRDQADADLLRHDPALCLAVSTRKGTSPLSSGGSRGGSQARKPTGLPSQPTLSRLVGWLASEENRRSLREALVELASRRLRAQGRGRLRRLTLDVDSLPVEVHGAQPGSQYHGYYKARIYHPL
;
A
#
# COMPACT_ATOMS: atom_id res chain seq x y z
N MET A 1 5.20 -33.36 -20.78
CA MET A 1 4.22 -32.56 -20.00
C MET A 1 4.86 -32.25 -18.67
N GLY A 2 5.29 -31.00 -18.43
CA GLY A 2 5.87 -30.60 -17.14
C GLY A 2 4.78 -30.29 -16.13
N GLU A 3 4.89 -30.84 -14.92
CA GLU A 3 4.00 -30.52 -13.81
C GLU A 3 4.07 -29.01 -13.50
N LYS A 4 2.91 -28.36 -13.51
CA LYS A 4 2.80 -26.94 -13.15
C LYS A 4 2.67 -26.84 -11.64
N LEU A 5 3.80 -26.58 -10.97
CA LEU A 5 3.80 -26.30 -9.54
C LEU A 5 3.14 -24.94 -9.30
N THR A 6 1.89 -24.96 -8.83
CA THR A 6 1.25 -23.76 -8.28
C THR A 6 1.94 -23.41 -6.97
N LEU A 7 2.61 -22.26 -6.90
CA LEU A 7 3.40 -21.87 -5.72
C LEU A 7 2.50 -21.65 -4.50
N PHE A 8 1.46 -20.83 -4.64
CA PHE A 8 0.42 -20.66 -3.63
C PHE A 8 -0.84 -19.98 -4.20
N CYS A 9 -1.93 -20.06 -3.43
CA CYS A 9 -3.20 -19.36 -3.69
C CYS A 9 -3.39 -18.23 -2.66
N PRO A 10 -3.38 -16.96 -3.07
CA PRO A 10 -3.59 -15.84 -2.15
C PRO A 10 -4.96 -15.89 -1.47
N THR A 11 -4.99 -15.58 -0.18
CA THR A 11 -6.21 -15.58 0.62
C THR A 11 -7.12 -14.39 0.28
N PHE A 12 -6.52 -13.25 -0.10
CA PHE A 12 -7.27 -12.04 -0.46
C PHE A 12 -8.08 -12.19 -1.76
N ASN A 13 -7.64 -13.05 -2.68
CA ASN A 13 -8.34 -13.38 -3.91
C ASN A 13 -7.99 -14.80 -4.38
N ARG A 14 -8.83 -15.77 -4.00
CA ARG A 14 -8.64 -17.20 -4.30
C ARG A 14 -8.73 -17.56 -5.78
N SER A 15 -9.08 -16.61 -6.65
CA SER A 15 -9.06 -16.81 -8.10
C SER A 15 -7.67 -16.57 -8.72
N ILE A 16 -6.73 -16.02 -7.95
CA ILE A 16 -5.35 -15.84 -8.39
C ILE A 16 -4.61 -17.18 -8.26
N ARG A 17 -3.87 -17.54 -9.31
CA ARG A 17 -2.95 -18.67 -9.35
C ARG A 17 -1.58 -18.12 -9.74
N ILE A 18 -0.55 -18.52 -9.00
CA ILE A 18 0.83 -18.08 -9.25
C ILE A 18 1.61 -19.31 -9.69
N GLU A 19 2.20 -19.22 -10.88
CA GLU A 19 3.02 -20.25 -11.50
C GLU A 19 4.40 -19.66 -11.81
N ALA A 20 5.47 -20.42 -11.55
CA ALA A 20 6.80 -20.04 -11.99
C ALA A 20 6.97 -20.50 -13.45
N ARG A 21 7.25 -19.54 -14.34
CA ARG A 21 7.50 -19.83 -15.75
C ARG A 21 8.62 -18.96 -16.33
N PRO A 22 9.27 -19.38 -17.43
CA PRO A 22 10.26 -18.55 -18.12
C PRO A 22 9.68 -17.25 -18.69
N GLU A 23 8.39 -17.24 -19.06
CA GLU A 23 7.74 -16.06 -19.63
C GLU A 23 7.48 -14.99 -18.57
N ARG A 24 7.89 -13.75 -18.85
CA ARG A 24 7.66 -12.59 -18.00
C ARG A 24 6.35 -11.89 -18.37
N LEU A 25 5.25 -12.31 -17.73
CA LEU A 25 3.92 -11.76 -17.99
C LEU A 25 3.62 -10.43 -17.27
N THR A 26 4.40 -10.09 -16.24
CA THR A 26 4.29 -8.82 -15.49
C THR A 26 5.66 -8.46 -14.92
N THR A 27 5.93 -7.16 -14.81
CA THR A 27 7.16 -6.62 -14.22
C THR A 27 7.09 -6.55 -12.69
N ASP A 28 5.88 -6.61 -12.12
CA ASP A 28 5.61 -6.37 -10.70
C ASP A 28 4.90 -7.55 -9.98
N PRO A 29 5.29 -8.82 -10.20
CA PRO A 29 4.63 -9.97 -9.56
C PRO A 29 4.77 -9.96 -8.04
N GLY A 30 5.80 -9.27 -7.52
CA GLY A 30 6.02 -9.07 -6.09
C GLY A 30 4.87 -8.35 -5.39
N ALA A 31 4.09 -7.53 -6.11
CA ALA A 31 2.96 -6.81 -5.54
C ALA A 31 1.89 -7.76 -4.99
N VAL A 32 1.66 -8.91 -5.64
CA VAL A 32 0.69 -9.91 -5.19
C VAL A 32 1.15 -10.59 -3.90
N LEU A 33 2.44 -10.91 -3.79
CA LEU A 33 3.03 -11.51 -2.59
C LEU A 33 3.00 -10.54 -1.41
N LEU A 34 3.42 -9.29 -1.63
CA LEU A 34 3.36 -8.24 -0.61
C LEU A 34 1.93 -7.97 -0.16
N ARG A 35 0.96 -8.00 -1.08
CA ARG A 35 -0.46 -7.89 -0.74
C ARG A 35 -0.92 -9.02 0.18
N GLU A 36 -0.54 -10.26 -0.10
CA GLU A 36 -0.89 -11.40 0.76
C GLU A 36 -0.31 -11.23 2.17
N ILE A 37 0.94 -10.78 2.29
CA ILE A 37 1.57 -10.48 3.58
C ILE A 37 0.78 -9.40 4.32
N MET A 38 0.44 -8.30 3.66
CA MET A 38 -0.35 -7.22 4.27
C MET A 38 -1.76 -7.67 4.67
N GLU A 39 -2.40 -8.55 3.89
CA GLU A 39 -3.70 -9.12 4.21
C GLU A 39 -3.62 -9.97 5.49
N ARG A 40 -2.61 -10.84 5.61
CA ARG A 40 -2.37 -11.65 6.81
C ARG A 40 -2.00 -10.82 8.04
N LEU A 41 -1.21 -9.76 7.85
CA LEU A 41 -0.91 -8.80 8.91
C LEU A 41 -2.14 -7.99 9.32
N GLY A 42 -3.14 -7.85 8.44
CA GLY A 42 -4.38 -7.10 8.65
C GLY A 42 -4.16 -5.60 8.88
N ILE A 43 -2.96 -5.07 8.60
CA ILE A 43 -2.59 -3.71 8.98
C ILE A 43 -3.35 -2.66 8.18
N VAL A 44 -3.52 -2.88 6.88
CA VAL A 44 -4.22 -1.93 6.01
C VAL A 44 -5.70 -1.84 6.39
N SER A 45 -6.33 -2.97 6.73
CA SER A 45 -7.71 -3.00 7.23
C SER A 45 -7.86 -2.30 8.59
N TRP A 46 -6.84 -2.38 9.46
CA TRP A 46 -6.82 -1.66 10.73
C TRP A 46 -6.63 -0.15 10.51
N LEU A 47 -5.69 0.24 9.65
CA LEU A 47 -5.40 1.63 9.35
C LEU A 47 -6.59 2.30 8.64
N ALA A 48 -7.22 1.63 7.67
CA ALA A 48 -8.37 2.17 6.94
C ALA A 48 -9.58 2.50 7.84
N LYS A 49 -9.69 1.89 9.03
CA LYS A 49 -10.74 2.20 10.02
C LYS A 49 -10.39 3.41 10.91
N ARG A 50 -9.12 3.81 10.94
CA ARG A 50 -8.56 4.88 11.79
C ARG A 50 -8.09 6.11 11.01
N ILE A 51 -8.09 6.02 9.68
CA ILE A 51 -7.82 7.15 8.80
C ILE A 51 -9.14 7.85 8.51
N THR A 52 -9.19 9.13 8.87
CA THR A 52 -10.29 10.03 8.55
C THR A 52 -10.19 10.43 7.08
N ASP A 53 -11.20 10.03 6.32
CA ASP A 53 -11.36 10.34 4.89
C ASP A 53 -12.28 11.57 4.74
N PRO A 54 -11.77 12.73 4.31
CA PRO A 54 -12.56 13.96 4.24
C PRO A 54 -13.50 14.02 3.03
N ARG A 55 -13.48 13.02 2.15
CA ARG A 55 -14.31 13.00 0.94
C ARG A 55 -15.77 12.71 1.27
N HIS A 56 -16.67 13.28 0.48
CA HIS A 56 -18.08 12.87 0.49
C HIS A 56 -18.21 11.39 0.08
N PRO A 57 -18.83 10.53 0.91
CA PRO A 57 -18.90 9.08 0.68
C PRO A 57 -19.48 8.69 -0.69
N GLU A 58 -20.50 9.40 -1.15
CA GLU A 58 -21.18 9.13 -2.44
C GLU A 58 -20.31 9.44 -3.67
N LEU A 59 -19.22 10.20 -3.50
CA LEU A 59 -18.29 10.55 -4.57
C LEU A 59 -17.03 9.66 -4.57
N VAL A 60 -16.94 8.70 -3.64
CA VAL A 60 -15.76 7.84 -3.49
C VAL A 60 -15.78 6.70 -4.52
N ILE A 61 -14.93 6.84 -5.55
CA ILE A 61 -14.68 5.77 -6.52
C ILE A 61 -13.65 4.77 -5.98
N HIS A 62 -12.53 5.26 -5.44
CA HIS A 62 -11.46 4.44 -4.86
C HIS A 62 -11.53 4.50 -3.34
N PRO A 63 -11.94 3.43 -2.64
CA PRO A 63 -11.98 3.40 -1.18
C PRO A 63 -10.60 3.57 -0.55
N THR A 64 -10.53 4.10 0.66
CA THR A 64 -9.27 4.34 1.41
C THR A 64 -8.36 3.11 1.45
N ARG A 65 -8.91 1.91 1.66
CA ARG A 65 -8.13 0.66 1.61
C ARG A 65 -7.41 0.44 0.28
N LYS A 66 -8.07 0.71 -0.85
CA LYS A 66 -7.46 0.60 -2.19
C LYS A 66 -6.35 1.64 -2.38
N LEU A 67 -6.58 2.87 -1.89
CA LEU A 67 -5.58 3.93 -1.94
C LEU A 67 -4.33 3.59 -1.13
N LEU A 68 -4.51 3.10 0.11
CA LEU A 68 -3.42 2.65 0.98
C LEU A 68 -2.65 1.48 0.35
N TYR A 69 -3.34 0.46 -0.18
CA TYR A 69 -2.67 -0.63 -0.88
C TYR A 69 -1.88 -0.13 -2.08
N THR A 70 -2.43 0.79 -2.86
CA THR A 70 -1.73 1.36 -4.04
C THR A 70 -0.44 2.05 -3.61
N LEU A 71 -0.52 2.96 -2.63
CA LEU A 71 0.64 3.73 -2.17
C LEU A 71 1.74 2.82 -1.59
N ILE A 72 1.37 1.85 -0.74
CA ILE A 72 2.33 0.94 -0.12
C ILE A 72 2.96 0.00 -1.15
N LEU A 73 2.16 -0.58 -2.06
CA LEU A 73 2.67 -1.54 -3.05
C LEU A 73 3.57 -0.88 -4.09
N LEU A 74 3.19 0.30 -4.60
CA LEU A 74 4.04 1.04 -5.54
C LEU A 74 5.39 1.36 -4.90
N CYS A 75 5.38 1.94 -3.70
CA CYS A 75 6.61 2.24 -2.96
C CYS A 75 7.46 0.99 -2.72
N ALA A 76 6.84 -0.12 -2.31
CA ALA A 76 7.54 -1.38 -2.05
C ALA A 76 8.06 -2.08 -3.31
N GLN A 77 7.48 -1.82 -4.48
CA GLN A 77 8.00 -2.26 -5.78
C GLN A 77 9.05 -1.30 -6.36
N GLY A 78 9.31 -0.15 -5.72
CA GLY A 78 10.29 0.84 -6.16
C GLY A 78 9.73 1.99 -6.98
N TRP A 79 8.41 2.01 -7.23
CA TRP A 79 7.69 3.11 -7.86
C TRP A 79 7.44 4.21 -6.84
N ARG A 80 8.22 5.30 -6.93
CA ARG A 80 8.21 6.39 -5.96
C ARG A 80 7.40 7.58 -6.43
N ASP A 81 7.28 7.76 -7.75
CA ASP A 81 6.57 8.90 -8.29
C ASP A 81 5.08 8.55 -8.38
N GLN A 82 4.22 9.48 -7.98
CA GLN A 82 2.79 9.22 -8.00
C GLN A 82 2.25 9.11 -9.45
N ALA A 83 2.99 9.67 -10.42
CA ALA A 83 2.71 9.50 -11.85
C ALA A 83 2.92 8.04 -12.33
N ASP A 84 3.71 7.23 -11.62
CA ASP A 84 3.88 5.81 -11.93
C ASP A 84 2.54 5.05 -11.85
N ALA A 85 1.62 5.51 -10.99
CA ALA A 85 0.28 4.94 -10.89
C ALA A 85 -0.56 5.16 -12.16
N ASP A 86 -0.30 6.23 -12.91
CA ASP A 86 -0.95 6.49 -14.20
C ASP A 86 -0.36 5.61 -15.31
N LEU A 87 0.97 5.43 -15.32
CA LEU A 87 1.65 4.49 -16.22
C LEU A 87 1.16 3.05 -16.00
N LEU A 88 1.08 2.62 -14.74
CA LEU A 88 0.72 1.27 -14.32
C LEU A 88 -0.79 1.09 -14.11
N ARG A 89 -1.59 2.07 -14.54
CA ARG A 89 -3.04 2.13 -14.28
C ARG A 89 -3.77 0.84 -14.60
N HIS A 90 -3.34 0.18 -15.66
CA HIS A 90 -3.97 -1.02 -16.21
C HIS A 90 -3.12 -2.29 -16.03
N ASP A 91 -2.02 -2.23 -15.27
CA ASP A 91 -1.24 -3.43 -14.97
C ASP A 91 -2.12 -4.47 -14.24
N PRO A 92 -2.28 -5.70 -14.78
CA PRO A 92 -3.18 -6.69 -14.20
C PRO A 92 -2.79 -7.12 -12.79
N ALA A 93 -1.49 -7.29 -12.50
CA ALA A 93 -1.01 -7.76 -11.21
C ALA A 93 -1.27 -6.71 -10.12
N LEU A 94 -0.95 -5.44 -10.40
CA LEU A 94 -1.22 -4.32 -9.51
C LEU A 94 -2.73 -4.10 -9.34
N CYS A 95 -3.52 -4.14 -10.41
CA CYS A 95 -4.99 -4.01 -10.33
C CYS A 95 -5.62 -5.07 -9.41
N LEU A 96 -5.15 -6.32 -9.50
CA LEU A 96 -5.56 -7.39 -8.59
C LEU A 96 -5.05 -7.15 -7.17
N ALA A 97 -3.78 -6.78 -7.02
CA ALA A 97 -3.11 -6.61 -5.73
C ALA A 97 -3.65 -5.43 -4.90
N VAL A 98 -4.09 -4.33 -5.51
CA VAL A 98 -4.68 -3.20 -4.75
C VAL A 98 -6.19 -3.35 -4.51
N SER A 99 -6.84 -4.24 -5.27
CA SER A 99 -8.29 -4.38 -5.24
C SER A 99 -8.76 -5.24 -4.09
N THR A 100 -9.94 -4.90 -3.59
CA THR A 100 -10.62 -5.62 -2.54
C THR A 100 -11.74 -6.50 -3.06
N ARG A 101 -12.05 -6.36 -4.35
CA ARG A 101 -12.97 -7.22 -5.08
C ARG A 101 -12.28 -8.54 -5.44
N LYS A 102 -13.05 -9.63 -5.47
CA LYS A 102 -12.57 -10.98 -5.73
C LYS A 102 -12.76 -11.36 -7.21
N GLY A 103 -12.20 -12.50 -7.61
CA GLY A 103 -12.29 -12.97 -8.98
C GLY A 103 -11.49 -12.11 -9.94
N THR A 104 -11.96 -12.06 -11.19
CA THR A 104 -11.42 -11.21 -12.27
C THR A 104 -12.08 -9.83 -12.34
N SER A 105 -13.05 -9.54 -11.45
CA SER A 105 -13.74 -8.25 -11.40
C SER A 105 -12.84 -7.00 -11.28
N PRO A 106 -11.61 -7.06 -10.72
CA PRO A 106 -10.69 -5.93 -10.75
C PRO A 106 -10.14 -5.59 -12.13
N LEU A 107 -10.12 -6.58 -13.03
CA LEU A 107 -9.61 -6.49 -14.40
C LEU A 107 -10.70 -6.08 -15.39
N SER A 108 -11.97 -6.29 -15.03
CA SER A 108 -13.08 -5.86 -15.87
C SER A 108 -13.13 -4.34 -15.96
N SER A 109 -12.88 -3.80 -17.15
CA SER A 109 -13.20 -2.42 -17.50
C SER A 109 -14.71 -2.22 -17.29
N GLY A 110 -15.08 -1.55 -16.21
CA GLY A 110 -16.47 -1.23 -15.89
C GLY A 110 -17.02 -0.21 -16.89
N GLY A 111 -17.41 -0.70 -18.06
CA GLY A 111 -18.01 0.06 -19.14
C GLY A 111 -19.33 -0.54 -19.58
N SER A 112 -20.32 -0.61 -18.69
CA SER A 112 -21.70 -0.48 -19.17
C SER A 112 -22.03 1.01 -19.13
N ARG A 113 -21.91 1.66 -20.29
CA ARG A 113 -22.62 2.91 -20.58
C ARG A 113 -24.11 2.55 -20.60
N GLY A 114 -24.75 2.56 -19.43
CA GLY A 114 -26.18 2.26 -19.31
C GLY A 114 -26.57 1.89 -17.89
N GLY A 115 -27.27 2.81 -17.22
CA GLY A 115 -27.94 2.58 -15.94
C GLY A 115 -27.19 3.12 -14.72
N SER A 116 -27.98 3.61 -13.76
CA SER A 116 -27.62 4.24 -12.48
C SER A 116 -26.86 3.32 -11.50
N GLN A 117 -25.83 2.59 -11.95
CA GLN A 117 -24.91 1.88 -11.06
C GLN A 117 -23.74 2.79 -10.67
N ALA A 118 -23.43 2.82 -9.37
CA ALA A 118 -22.29 3.55 -8.82
C ALA A 118 -21.00 3.26 -9.61
N ARG A 119 -20.23 4.31 -9.93
CA ARG A 119 -18.96 4.22 -10.67
C ARG A 119 -18.00 3.24 -9.97
N LYS A 120 -17.79 2.07 -10.57
CA LYS A 120 -16.85 1.07 -10.05
C LYS A 120 -15.42 1.52 -10.35
N PRO A 121 -14.48 1.42 -9.40
CA PRO A 121 -13.09 1.83 -9.64
C PRO A 121 -12.44 0.91 -10.67
N THR A 122 -12.05 1.42 -11.82
CA THR A 122 -11.22 0.72 -12.81
C THR A 122 -9.76 1.12 -12.63
N GLY A 123 -8.84 0.15 -12.75
CA GLY A 123 -7.40 0.42 -12.66
C GLY A 123 -6.91 0.95 -11.31
N LEU A 124 -5.67 1.45 -11.29
CA LEU A 124 -5.10 2.19 -10.16
C LEU A 124 -5.70 3.61 -10.04
N PRO A 125 -5.74 4.20 -8.83
CA PRO A 125 -6.06 5.63 -8.66
C PRO A 125 -5.06 6.50 -9.44
N SER A 126 -5.52 7.66 -9.92
CA SER A 126 -4.66 8.64 -10.60
C SER A 126 -3.68 9.34 -9.67
N GLN A 127 -2.64 9.96 -10.25
CA GLN A 127 -1.70 10.80 -9.52
C GLN A 127 -2.40 11.85 -8.63
N PRO A 128 -3.39 12.66 -9.10
CA PRO A 128 -4.05 13.63 -8.23
C PRO A 128 -4.85 13.00 -7.09
N THR A 129 -5.30 11.75 -7.26
CA THR A 129 -6.01 11.02 -6.21
C THR A 129 -5.06 10.55 -5.12
N LEU A 130 -3.87 10.09 -5.48
CA LEU A 130 -2.80 9.73 -4.54
C LEU A 130 -2.21 10.97 -3.84
N SER A 131 -2.05 12.08 -4.57
CA SER A 131 -1.60 13.35 -3.99
C SER A 131 -2.55 13.84 -2.91
N ARG A 132 -3.87 13.83 -3.19
CA ARG A 132 -4.90 14.16 -2.19
C ARG A 132 -4.86 13.21 -1.00
N LEU A 133 -4.69 11.90 -1.21
CA LEU A 133 -4.52 10.93 -0.12
C LEU A 133 -3.36 11.34 0.80
N VAL A 134 -2.18 11.65 0.24
CA VAL A 134 -1.02 12.08 1.05
C VAL A 134 -1.35 13.34 1.85
N GLY A 135 -2.06 14.30 1.25
CA GLY A 135 -2.56 15.48 1.95
C GLY A 135 -3.44 15.14 3.15
N TRP A 136 -4.37 14.18 3.01
CA TRP A 136 -5.21 13.74 4.14
C TRP A 136 -4.38 13.02 5.20
N LEU A 137 -3.45 12.16 4.79
CA LEU A 137 -2.58 11.42 5.70
C LEU A 137 -1.66 12.35 6.52
N ALA A 138 -1.34 13.53 5.99
CA ALA A 138 -0.55 14.56 6.66
C ALA A 138 -1.33 15.35 7.73
N SER A 139 -2.67 15.20 7.82
CA SER A 139 -3.45 15.82 8.89
C SER A 139 -2.96 15.36 10.27
N GLU A 140 -3.11 16.19 11.30
CA GLU A 140 -2.63 15.83 12.65
C GLU A 140 -3.28 14.53 13.17
N GLU A 141 -4.58 14.40 12.96
CA GLU A 141 -5.36 13.22 13.32
C GLU A 141 -4.84 11.95 12.63
N ASN A 142 -4.65 12.00 11.30
CA ASN A 142 -4.18 10.85 10.54
C ASN A 142 -2.71 10.53 10.83
N ARG A 143 -1.85 11.54 11.09
CA ARG A 143 -0.47 11.34 11.55
C ARG A 143 -0.41 10.60 12.89
N ARG A 144 -1.37 10.81 13.79
CA ARG A 144 -1.48 10.04 15.05
C ARG A 144 -1.77 8.57 14.74
N SER A 145 -2.77 8.28 13.91
CA SER A 145 -3.10 6.92 13.48
C SER A 145 -1.93 6.21 12.77
N LEU A 146 -1.15 6.93 11.95
CA LEU A 146 0.05 6.39 11.29
C LEU A 146 1.16 6.05 12.29
N ARG A 147 1.40 6.88 13.31
CA ARG A 147 2.36 6.57 14.38
C ARG A 147 1.94 5.33 15.18
N GLU A 148 0.67 5.23 15.53
CA GLU A 148 0.13 4.04 16.21
C GLU A 148 0.26 2.77 15.36
N ALA A 149 0.14 2.89 14.03
CA ALA A 149 0.28 1.76 13.11
C ALA A 149 1.65 1.07 13.22
N LEU A 150 2.72 1.83 13.50
CA LEU A 150 4.08 1.29 13.68
C LEU A 150 4.14 0.37 14.91
N VAL A 151 3.58 0.82 16.03
CA VAL A 151 3.52 0.05 17.28
C VAL A 151 2.60 -1.16 17.12
N GLU A 152 1.48 -1.00 16.44
CA GLU A 152 0.54 -2.09 16.16
C GLU A 152 1.18 -3.16 15.25
N LEU A 153 1.93 -2.76 14.21
CA LEU A 153 2.68 -3.68 13.36
C LEU A 153 3.70 -4.49 14.16
N ALA A 154 4.50 -3.82 14.98
CA ALA A 154 5.48 -4.48 15.85
C ALA A 154 4.78 -5.46 16.82
N SER A 155 3.66 -5.03 17.43
CA SER A 155 2.87 -5.85 18.35
C SER A 155 2.30 -7.10 17.67
N ARG A 156 1.75 -6.98 16.46
CA ARG A 156 1.25 -8.12 15.68
C ARG A 156 2.35 -9.10 15.32
N ARG A 157 3.51 -8.59 14.89
CA ARG A 157 4.68 -9.43 14.61
C ARG A 157 5.10 -10.23 15.84
N LEU A 158 5.19 -9.60 17.00
CA LEU A 158 5.57 -10.28 18.25
C LEU A 158 4.58 -11.38 18.64
N ARG A 159 3.27 -11.09 18.56
CA ARG A 159 2.22 -12.09 18.81
C ARG A 159 2.30 -13.26 17.83
N ALA A 160 2.53 -12.99 16.55
CA ALA A 160 2.66 -14.01 15.51
C ALA A 160 3.88 -14.92 15.70
N GLN A 161 4.94 -14.44 16.35
CA GLN A 161 6.12 -15.25 16.69
C GLN A 161 5.89 -16.17 17.91
N GLY A 162 4.68 -16.22 18.47
CA GLY A 162 4.40 -16.99 19.69
C GLY A 162 5.14 -16.46 20.91
N ARG A 163 5.76 -15.27 20.82
CA ARG A 163 6.37 -14.61 21.96
C ARG A 163 5.21 -14.10 22.82
N GLY A 164 4.99 -14.78 23.94
CA GLY A 164 4.01 -14.37 24.96
C GLY A 164 4.36 -13.02 25.58
N ARG A 165 3.92 -12.77 26.82
CA ARG A 165 4.20 -11.50 27.50
C ARG A 165 5.71 -11.26 27.63
N LEU A 166 6.23 -10.29 26.90
CA LEU A 166 7.62 -9.87 27.00
C LEU A 166 7.86 -9.20 28.36
N ARG A 167 8.88 -9.64 29.10
CA ARG A 167 9.29 -9.00 30.37
C ARG A 167 10.18 -7.77 30.15
N ARG A 168 10.86 -7.71 29.01
CA ARG A 168 11.74 -6.62 28.58
C ARG A 168 11.68 -6.50 27.05
N LEU A 169 11.62 -5.28 26.54
CA LEU A 169 11.70 -4.96 25.11
C LEU A 169 12.67 -3.80 24.96
N THR A 170 13.69 -3.97 24.11
CA THR A 170 14.57 -2.88 23.70
C THR A 170 14.01 -2.28 22.41
N LEU A 171 13.78 -0.97 22.42
CA LEU A 171 13.39 -0.22 21.23
C LEU A 171 14.62 0.56 20.79
N ASP A 172 15.13 0.20 19.62
CA ASP A 172 16.16 0.96 18.93
C ASP A 172 15.49 1.91 17.95
N VAL A 173 15.83 3.20 18.03
CA VAL A 173 15.19 4.25 17.24
C VAL A 173 16.29 4.98 16.48
N ASP A 174 16.42 4.62 15.21
CA ASP A 174 17.34 5.27 14.29
C ASP A 174 16.63 6.35 13.47
N SER A 175 17.38 7.38 13.11
CA SER A 175 16.94 8.33 12.08
C SER A 175 16.97 7.65 10.71
N LEU A 176 15.95 7.88 9.89
CA LEU A 176 15.99 7.57 8.46
C LEU A 176 16.26 8.88 7.71
N PRO A 177 17.32 8.98 6.89
CA PRO A 177 17.63 10.21 6.18
C PRO A 177 16.59 10.48 5.10
N VAL A 178 15.57 11.28 5.44
CA VAL A 178 14.63 11.83 4.46
C VAL A 178 15.25 13.11 3.92
N GLU A 179 16.06 12.97 2.87
CA GLU A 179 16.69 14.10 2.19
C GLU A 179 15.67 15.09 1.66
N VAL A 180 15.98 16.38 1.82
CA VAL A 180 15.16 17.47 1.31
C VAL A 180 15.92 18.28 0.28
N HIS A 181 15.18 18.79 -0.69
CA HIS A 181 15.69 19.77 -1.63
C HIS A 181 15.46 21.18 -1.08
N GLY A 182 16.54 21.96 -0.96
CA GLY A 182 16.50 23.32 -0.44
C GLY A 182 16.33 23.43 1.08
N ALA A 183 15.65 24.49 1.51
CA ALA A 183 15.47 24.84 2.93
C ALA A 183 14.03 24.58 3.39
N GLN A 184 13.53 23.35 3.22
CA GLN A 184 12.17 23.02 3.64
C GLN A 184 12.00 23.17 5.17
N PRO A 185 10.85 23.68 5.67
CA PRO A 185 10.66 23.93 7.10
C PRO A 185 10.91 22.70 7.98
N GLY A 186 11.73 22.83 9.02
CA GLY A 186 12.07 21.72 9.92
C GLY A 186 13.19 20.80 9.43
N SER A 187 13.75 21.05 8.24
CA SER A 187 14.97 20.36 7.79
C SER A 187 16.24 20.99 8.38
N GLN A 188 17.26 20.16 8.60
CA GLN A 188 18.58 20.59 9.07
C GLN A 188 19.68 19.82 8.33
N TYR A 189 20.88 20.39 8.23
CA TYR A 189 22.04 19.69 7.67
C TYR A 189 22.55 18.64 8.65
N HIS A 190 22.77 17.40 8.17
CA HIS A 190 23.30 16.32 8.98
C HIS A 190 24.70 15.91 8.50
N GLY A 191 25.70 16.00 9.37
CA GLY A 191 27.11 15.80 9.01
C GLY A 191 27.46 14.38 8.56
N TYR A 192 26.83 13.35 9.13
CA TYR A 192 27.07 11.96 8.74
C TYR A 192 26.53 11.66 7.33
N TYR A 193 25.30 12.10 7.02
CA TYR A 193 24.67 11.89 5.71
C TYR A 193 25.12 12.91 4.67
N LYS A 194 25.80 13.99 5.10
CA LYS A 194 26.23 15.11 4.26
C LYS A 194 25.10 15.75 3.45
N ALA A 195 23.88 15.70 3.96
CA ALA A 195 22.67 16.18 3.29
C ALA A 195 21.78 16.96 4.27
N ARG A 196 20.92 17.83 3.73
CA ARG A 196 19.81 18.41 4.51
C ARG A 196 18.67 17.39 4.55
N ILE A 197 18.23 17.02 5.75
CA ILE A 197 17.21 15.99 5.95
C ILE A 197 16.11 16.45 6.92
N TYR A 198 14.94 15.81 6.88
CA TYR A 198 13.97 15.89 7.97
C TYR A 198 14.41 15.00 9.14
N HIS A 199 14.54 15.60 10.32
CA HIS A 199 14.83 14.96 11.61
C HIS A 199 16.11 14.09 11.63
N PRO A 200 17.24 14.62 12.11
CA PRO A 200 18.17 13.78 12.83
C PRO A 200 17.60 13.57 14.24
N LEU A 201 17.65 12.36 14.77
CA LEU A 201 17.60 12.19 16.23
C LEU A 201 18.88 12.77 16.83
#